data_AF-A0A956CK58-F1
#
_entry.id   AF-A0A956CK58-F1
#
_cell.length_a   1.000
_cell.length_b   1.000
_cell.length_c   1.000
_cell.angle_alpha   90.00
_cell.angle_beta   90.00
_cell.angle_gamma   90.00
#
_symmetry.space_group_name_H-M   'P 1'
#
loop_
_entity.id
_entity.type
_entity.pdbx_description
1 polymer ?
#
loop_
_entity_poly.entity_id
_entity_poly.type
_entity_poly.pdbx_seq_one_letter_code
_entity_poly.pdbx_strand_id
1 'polypeptide(L)'
;MLYPRTKRARAFALLLGGLVALLSSTLPVAASEPASLVFINGKAFRVYFNDGDSFRVLSGSRRGQKSRLGGFNTLESFGATHSWGNWNAYELYVNAKQATLNARRGVWHCTTDDSVDGYGRTLLYCPDLIVDSLRKGLAMAYTIDDTPSPPEYLRAQREAQEARRGMWAHGVPEFIVTSVHSAADSTYDHHYNRLISTRDGHTEKWEHNDSYAECANVCSEEVRPDREQLKETARRMRENAELAPLLKDWFNINLEEFAARWVRSNDFPSYLDENTQKKLGAFFAEEKAAGRLGKAERVRGSCMVYADFKRRYGRDAASCLHSKEPPK
;
A
#
# COMPACT_ATOMS: atom_id res chain seq x y z
N MET A 1 61.67 -78.00 -26.17
CA MET A 1 60.59 -76.99 -26.16
C MET A 1 61.11 -75.74 -25.50
N LEU A 2 61.51 -74.80 -26.34
CA LEU A 2 62.15 -73.52 -26.06
C LEU A 2 61.43 -72.54 -26.99
N TYR A 3 60.81 -71.48 -26.47
CA TYR A 3 60.42 -70.32 -27.27
C TYR A 3 60.72 -69.03 -26.50
N PRO A 4 61.12 -67.94 -27.19
CA PRO A 4 62.18 -67.08 -26.72
C PRO A 4 61.73 -65.72 -26.21
N ARG A 5 62.68 -65.09 -25.49
CA ARG A 5 62.74 -63.67 -25.13
C ARG A 5 62.52 -62.75 -26.34
N THR A 6 61.72 -61.71 -26.13
CA THR A 6 61.81 -60.44 -26.88
C THR A 6 62.28 -59.32 -25.96
N LYS A 7 63.29 -58.58 -26.40
CA LYS A 7 63.78 -57.32 -25.83
C LYS A 7 63.45 -56.19 -26.82
N ARG A 8 63.46 -54.95 -26.30
CA ARG A 8 63.43 -53.61 -26.95
C ARG A 8 62.01 -52.99 -26.97
N ALA A 9 61.79 -51.70 -26.72
CA ALA A 9 62.65 -50.59 -26.31
C ALA A 9 61.77 -49.40 -25.84
N ARG A 10 62.35 -48.59 -24.94
CA ARG A 10 62.29 -47.11 -24.80
C ARG A 10 61.04 -46.29 -25.20
N ALA A 11 60.77 -45.35 -24.28
CA ALA A 11 60.40 -43.93 -24.46
C ALA A 11 58.91 -43.56 -24.55
N PHE A 12 58.52 -42.61 -23.67
CA PHE A 12 57.62 -41.44 -23.79
C PHE A 12 56.99 -41.22 -22.40
N ALA A 13 57.52 -40.39 -21.50
CA ALA A 13 57.58 -38.92 -21.52
C ALA A 13 56.21 -38.26 -21.82
N LEU A 14 55.64 -37.67 -20.76
CA LEU A 14 54.84 -36.43 -20.75
C LEU A 14 53.67 -36.32 -21.75
N LEU A 15 52.46 -36.58 -21.25
CA LEU A 15 51.22 -35.88 -21.64
C LEU A 15 50.50 -35.52 -20.33
N LEU A 16 50.79 -34.37 -19.73
CA LEU A 16 49.90 -33.19 -19.75
C LEU A 16 48.42 -33.64 -19.80
N GLY A 17 47.68 -33.70 -18.69
CA GLY A 17 47.49 -32.58 -17.77
C GLY A 17 46.59 -31.48 -18.35
N GLY A 18 45.90 -31.72 -19.47
CA GLY A 18 45.09 -30.69 -20.12
C GLY A 18 43.95 -31.27 -20.93
N LEU A 19 42.86 -31.73 -20.28
CA LEU A 19 41.56 -31.87 -20.93
C LEU A 19 40.37 -32.02 -19.95
N VAL A 20 40.32 -31.25 -18.85
CA VAL A 20 39.10 -31.11 -18.01
C VAL A 20 38.72 -29.65 -17.73
N ALA A 21 39.41 -28.69 -18.37
CA ALA A 21 39.17 -27.25 -18.17
C ALA A 21 38.45 -26.59 -19.36
N LEU A 22 37.55 -27.31 -20.03
CA LEU A 22 36.71 -26.76 -21.08
C LEU A 22 35.27 -27.21 -20.83
N LEU A 23 34.40 -26.21 -20.61
CA LEU A 23 32.92 -26.26 -20.57
C LEU A 23 32.22 -26.18 -19.20
N SER A 24 32.86 -25.65 -18.16
CA SER A 24 32.14 -24.95 -17.08
C SER A 24 31.99 -23.46 -17.41
N SER A 25 31.64 -23.15 -18.66
CA SER A 25 31.25 -21.81 -19.09
C SER A 25 29.81 -21.57 -18.64
N THR A 26 29.58 -21.38 -17.35
CA THR A 26 28.34 -20.75 -16.88
C THR A 26 28.38 -19.30 -17.34
N LEU A 27 27.96 -19.07 -18.59
CA LEU A 27 27.62 -17.73 -19.03
C LEU A 27 26.66 -17.16 -17.97
N PRO A 28 26.91 -15.94 -17.46
CA PRO A 28 25.90 -15.28 -16.64
C PRO A 28 24.68 -15.12 -17.53
N VAL A 29 23.69 -16.00 -17.36
CA VAL A 29 22.34 -15.72 -17.83
C VAL A 29 21.97 -14.47 -17.07
N ALA A 30 22.05 -13.31 -17.73
CA ALA A 30 21.43 -12.11 -17.23
C ALA A 30 19.96 -12.48 -17.03
N ALA A 31 19.58 -12.74 -15.78
CA ALA A 31 18.23 -13.19 -15.45
C ALA A 31 17.29 -12.12 -16.01
N SER A 32 16.50 -12.48 -17.02
CA SER A 32 15.54 -11.55 -17.60
C SER A 32 14.62 -11.05 -16.50
N GLU A 33 14.36 -9.74 -16.45
CA GLU A 33 13.44 -9.17 -15.46
C GLU A 33 12.13 -9.99 -15.43
N PRO A 34 11.65 -10.38 -14.23
CA PRO A 34 10.43 -11.17 -14.13
C PRO A 34 9.28 -10.36 -14.72
N ALA A 35 8.66 -10.90 -15.76
CA ALA A 35 7.62 -10.21 -16.51
C ALA A 35 6.24 -10.76 -16.16
N SER A 36 5.31 -9.86 -15.91
CA SER A 36 3.88 -10.16 -15.72
C SER A 36 3.09 -9.71 -16.93
N LEU A 37 1.88 -10.27 -17.11
CA LEU A 37 0.99 -9.92 -18.20
C LEU A 37 -0.09 -8.96 -17.69
N VAL A 38 -0.19 -7.78 -18.31
CA VAL A 38 -1.24 -6.80 -18.03
C VAL A 38 -1.89 -6.37 -19.33
N PHE A 39 -3.22 -6.37 -19.36
CA PHE A 39 -4.01 -5.82 -20.45
C PHE A 39 -4.29 -4.35 -20.16
N ILE A 40 -3.82 -3.44 -20.99
CA ILE A 40 -4.08 -2.00 -20.87
C ILE A 40 -4.99 -1.60 -22.03
N ASN A 41 -6.22 -1.15 -21.73
CA ASN A 41 -7.26 -0.84 -22.72
C ASN A 41 -7.45 -2.02 -23.72
N GLY A 42 -7.49 -3.25 -23.18
CA GLY A 42 -7.67 -4.48 -23.96
C GLY A 42 -6.43 -5.01 -24.69
N LYS A 43 -5.30 -4.29 -24.68
CA LYS A 43 -4.06 -4.74 -25.33
C LYS A 43 -3.08 -5.32 -24.32
N ALA A 44 -2.54 -6.51 -24.62
CA ALA A 44 -1.57 -7.20 -23.78
C ALA A 44 -0.18 -6.52 -23.79
N PHE A 45 0.40 -6.34 -22.60
CA PHE A 45 1.75 -5.83 -22.38
C PHE A 45 2.48 -6.69 -21.35
N ARG A 46 3.78 -6.93 -21.59
CA ARG A 46 4.69 -7.43 -20.56
C ARG A 46 5.09 -6.27 -19.66
N VAL A 47 5.00 -6.45 -18.35
CA VAL A 47 5.33 -5.42 -17.36
C VAL A 47 6.25 -5.98 -16.27
N TYR A 48 6.96 -5.08 -15.60
CA TYR A 48 7.72 -5.36 -14.38
C TYR A 48 7.13 -4.54 -13.24
N PHE A 49 6.56 -5.21 -12.24
CA PHE A 49 6.10 -4.58 -11.00
C PHE A 49 7.29 -4.25 -10.09
N ASN A 50 7.47 -2.98 -9.76
CA ASN A 50 8.49 -2.52 -8.81
C ASN A 50 8.04 -2.64 -7.36
N ASP A 51 6.73 -2.50 -7.12
CA ASP A 51 6.05 -2.71 -5.84
C ASP A 51 4.63 -3.28 -6.14
N GLY A 52 3.73 -3.24 -5.17
CA GLY A 52 2.39 -3.81 -5.33
C GLY A 52 1.38 -2.93 -6.07
N ASP A 53 1.70 -1.66 -6.35
CA ASP A 53 0.79 -0.69 -6.97
C ASP A 53 1.44 0.15 -8.08
N SER A 54 2.63 -0.22 -8.54
CA SER A 54 3.34 0.44 -9.63
C SER A 54 4.08 -0.58 -10.50
N PHE A 55 4.15 -0.28 -11.80
CA PHE A 55 4.92 -1.10 -12.74
C PHE A 55 5.55 -0.27 -13.86
N ARG A 56 6.50 -0.91 -14.57
CA ARG A 56 7.04 -0.43 -15.84
C ARG A 56 6.66 -1.35 -16.99
N VAL A 57 6.26 -0.80 -18.12
CA VAL A 57 6.00 -1.57 -19.35
C VAL A 57 7.31 -1.98 -20.02
N LEU A 58 7.48 -3.26 -20.33
CA LEU A 58 8.70 -3.85 -20.91
C LEU A 58 8.64 -4.01 -22.44
N SER A 59 7.45 -3.99 -23.04
CA SER A 59 7.26 -4.36 -24.45
C SER A 59 6.25 -3.47 -25.17
N GLY A 60 6.29 -3.50 -26.51
CA GLY A 60 5.29 -2.86 -27.37
C GLY A 60 5.38 -1.33 -27.41
N SER A 61 4.31 -0.69 -27.89
CA SER A 61 4.24 0.76 -28.13
C SER A 61 4.34 1.63 -26.87
N ARG A 62 4.18 1.02 -25.68
CA ARG A 62 4.25 1.69 -24.38
C ARG A 62 5.56 1.36 -23.62
N ARG A 63 6.54 0.72 -24.27
CA ARG A 63 7.80 0.29 -23.63
C ARG A 63 8.47 1.46 -22.89
N GLY A 64 8.86 1.22 -21.64
CA GLY A 64 9.50 2.20 -20.78
C GLY A 64 8.54 3.06 -19.95
N GLN A 65 7.25 3.07 -20.28
CA GLN A 65 6.22 3.79 -19.52
C GLN A 65 6.20 3.31 -18.06
N LYS A 66 6.20 4.28 -17.13
CA LYS A 66 6.01 4.05 -15.70
C LYS A 66 4.54 4.28 -15.38
N SER A 67 3.99 3.40 -14.56
CA SER A 67 2.57 3.36 -14.24
C SER A 67 2.37 3.37 -12.74
N ARG A 68 1.39 4.15 -12.27
CA ARG A 68 0.87 4.09 -10.91
C ARG A 68 -0.57 3.60 -10.97
N LEU A 69 -0.90 2.64 -10.12
CA LEU A 69 -2.24 2.09 -10.02
C LEU A 69 -3.08 2.94 -9.07
N GLY A 70 -4.26 3.35 -9.53
CA GLY A 70 -5.26 4.10 -8.76
C GLY A 70 -6.25 3.18 -8.05
N GLY A 71 -6.96 3.73 -7.06
CA GLY A 71 -8.02 3.05 -6.32
C GLY A 71 -7.56 2.22 -5.11
N PHE A 72 -6.25 1.98 -4.98
CA PHE A 72 -5.65 1.34 -3.81
C PHE A 72 -4.23 1.84 -3.57
N ASN A 73 -3.72 1.56 -2.38
CA ASN A 73 -2.33 1.77 -2.01
C ASN A 73 -1.78 0.51 -1.34
N THR A 74 -0.54 0.15 -1.64
CA THR A 74 0.19 -0.87 -0.89
C THR A 74 1.11 -0.23 0.13
N LEU A 75 1.50 -0.99 1.15
CA LEU A 75 2.54 -0.52 2.07
C LEU A 75 3.85 -0.31 1.32
N GLU A 76 4.64 0.66 1.79
CA GLU A 76 5.92 0.97 1.16
C GLU A 76 6.86 -0.23 1.20
N SER A 77 7.46 -0.53 0.05
CA SER A 77 8.28 -1.73 -0.13
C SER A 77 9.79 -1.43 -0.16
N PHE A 78 10.20 -0.22 0.22
CA PHE A 78 11.62 0.16 0.28
C PHE A 78 12.29 -0.16 1.63
N GLY A 79 11.53 -0.59 2.64
CA GLY A 79 12.07 -1.04 3.93
C GLY A 79 10.95 -1.28 4.96
N ALA A 80 11.33 -1.70 6.17
CA ALA A 80 10.42 -1.84 7.31
C ALA A 80 10.06 -0.48 7.91
N THR A 81 9.21 0.27 7.21
CA THR A 81 8.86 1.65 7.60
C THR A 81 7.59 1.74 8.41
N HIS A 82 6.62 0.87 8.17
CA HIS A 82 5.31 0.97 8.80
C HIS A 82 5.22 0.19 10.11
N SER A 83 4.45 0.70 11.07
CA SER A 83 4.11 -0.02 12.31
C SER A 83 2.77 0.45 12.89
N TRP A 84 2.01 -0.46 13.49
CA TRP A 84 0.83 -0.17 14.33
C TRP A 84 0.47 -1.39 15.16
N GLY A 85 -0.30 -1.17 16.22
CA GLY A 85 -0.70 -2.24 17.12
C GLY A 85 0.51 -3.03 17.60
N ASN A 86 0.48 -4.33 17.36
CA ASN A 86 1.51 -5.26 17.83
C ASN A 86 2.39 -5.78 16.68
N TRP A 87 2.34 -5.16 15.50
CA TRP A 87 3.17 -5.54 14.37
C TRP A 87 4.64 -5.24 14.63
N ASN A 88 5.53 -6.17 14.26
CA ASN A 88 6.89 -5.81 13.93
C ASN A 88 6.92 -5.15 12.54
N ALA A 89 7.68 -4.06 12.38
CA ALA A 89 7.76 -3.34 11.11
C ALA A 89 8.24 -4.22 9.94
N TYR A 90 9.09 -5.22 10.22
CA TYR A 90 9.56 -6.17 9.22
C TYR A 90 8.43 -7.07 8.69
N GLU A 91 7.46 -7.45 9.54
CA GLU A 91 6.34 -8.27 9.10
C GLU A 91 5.40 -7.48 8.17
N LEU A 92 5.21 -6.19 8.42
CA LEU A 92 4.51 -5.29 7.50
C LEU A 92 5.27 -5.08 6.20
N TYR A 93 6.60 -5.04 6.24
CA TYR A 93 7.43 -5.06 5.04
C TYR A 93 7.28 -6.38 4.25
N VAL A 94 7.17 -7.53 4.93
CA VAL A 94 6.84 -8.79 4.27
C VAL A 94 5.47 -8.69 3.57
N ASN A 95 4.45 -8.11 4.21
CA ASN A 95 3.15 -7.87 3.55
C ASN A 95 3.30 -6.98 2.30
N ALA A 96 4.11 -5.92 2.34
CA ALA A 96 4.41 -5.09 1.16
C ALA A 96 5.05 -5.91 0.02
N LYS A 97 5.97 -6.83 0.35
CA LYS A 97 6.56 -7.75 -0.62
C LYS A 97 5.58 -8.80 -1.13
N GLN A 98 4.67 -9.29 -0.30
CA GLN A 98 3.59 -10.17 -0.73
C GLN A 98 2.64 -9.46 -1.69
N ALA A 99 2.35 -8.16 -1.49
CA ALA A 99 1.58 -7.37 -2.45
C ALA A 99 2.26 -7.31 -3.82
N THR A 100 3.58 -7.07 -3.84
CA THR A 100 4.39 -7.10 -5.07
C THR A 100 4.35 -8.48 -5.74
N LEU A 101 4.47 -9.55 -4.96
CA LEU A 101 4.42 -10.93 -5.47
C LEU A 101 3.03 -11.28 -6.03
N ASN A 102 1.96 -10.82 -5.38
CA ASN A 102 0.59 -10.97 -5.84
C ASN A 102 0.41 -10.33 -7.21
N ALA A 103 0.78 -9.05 -7.32
CA ALA A 103 0.74 -8.31 -8.58
C ALA A 103 1.55 -9.02 -9.68
N ARG A 104 2.71 -9.61 -9.34
CA ARG A 104 3.54 -10.31 -10.32
C ARG A 104 2.96 -11.62 -10.85
N ARG A 105 2.17 -12.33 -10.04
CA ARG A 105 1.68 -13.69 -10.36
C ARG A 105 0.37 -13.70 -11.15
N GLY A 106 -0.37 -12.60 -11.15
CA GLY A 106 -1.65 -12.53 -11.84
C GLY A 106 -1.57 -12.07 -13.29
N VAL A 107 -2.74 -12.08 -13.92
CA VAL A 107 -3.03 -11.45 -15.21
C VAL A 107 -4.12 -10.41 -14.93
N TRP A 108 -3.83 -9.15 -15.22
CA TRP A 108 -4.67 -8.05 -14.77
C TRP A 108 -5.21 -7.22 -15.94
N HIS A 109 -6.40 -6.66 -15.76
CA HIS A 109 -7.08 -5.86 -16.77
C HIS A 109 -7.23 -4.43 -16.30
N CYS A 110 -6.55 -3.53 -16.99
CA CYS A 110 -6.43 -2.14 -16.62
C CYS A 110 -6.97 -1.23 -17.72
N THR A 111 -7.49 -0.08 -17.28
CA THR A 111 -7.86 1.04 -18.13
C THR A 111 -7.02 2.27 -17.81
N THR A 112 -6.88 3.16 -18.80
CA THR A 112 -6.18 4.44 -18.68
C THR A 112 -6.72 5.43 -19.70
N ASP A 113 -6.84 6.68 -19.29
CA ASP A 113 -7.07 7.86 -20.15
C ASP A 113 -5.76 8.58 -20.52
N ASP A 114 -4.62 7.98 -20.14
CA ASP A 114 -3.27 8.51 -20.31
C ASP A 114 -2.95 9.77 -19.49
N SER A 115 -3.76 10.04 -18.45
CA SER A 115 -3.42 11.02 -17.41
C SER A 115 -2.14 10.61 -16.66
N VAL A 116 -1.42 11.62 -16.18
CA VAL A 116 -0.16 11.44 -15.44
C VAL A 116 -0.25 12.05 -14.05
N ASP A 117 0.40 11.42 -13.08
CA ASP A 117 0.55 11.97 -11.75
C ASP A 117 1.65 13.05 -11.68
N GLY A 118 1.82 13.67 -10.51
CA GLY A 118 2.86 14.69 -10.28
C GLY A 118 4.30 14.18 -10.43
N TYR A 119 4.51 12.87 -10.56
CA TYR A 119 5.81 12.23 -10.81
C TYR A 119 5.99 11.79 -12.27
N GLY A 120 5.04 12.13 -13.15
CA GLY A 120 5.05 11.76 -14.56
C GLY A 120 4.77 10.27 -14.82
N ARG A 121 4.15 9.57 -13.88
CA ARG A 121 3.69 8.18 -14.07
C ARG A 121 2.27 8.21 -14.62
N THR A 122 1.98 7.36 -15.60
CA THR A 122 0.60 7.23 -16.09
C THR A 122 -0.29 6.57 -15.05
N LEU A 123 -1.47 7.12 -14.82
CA LEU A 123 -2.47 6.53 -13.93
C LEU A 123 -3.25 5.43 -14.62
N LEU A 124 -3.29 4.25 -14.00
CA LEU A 124 -4.06 3.11 -14.48
C LEU A 124 -5.01 2.62 -13.40
N TYR A 125 -6.18 2.14 -13.81
CA TYR A 125 -7.12 1.47 -12.92
C TYR A 125 -7.26 0.01 -13.31
N CYS A 126 -6.95 -0.90 -12.40
CA CYS A 126 -7.01 -2.35 -12.63
C CYS A 126 -8.00 -3.00 -11.64
N PRO A 127 -9.31 -2.99 -11.91
CA PRO A 127 -10.33 -3.38 -10.92
C PRO A 127 -10.14 -4.78 -10.34
N ASP A 128 -9.68 -5.73 -11.16
CA ASP A 128 -9.43 -7.12 -10.73
C ASP A 128 -8.26 -7.23 -9.75
N LEU A 129 -7.13 -6.55 -10.03
CA LEU A 129 -5.99 -6.47 -9.12
C LEU A 129 -6.31 -5.71 -7.84
N ILE A 130 -7.07 -4.61 -7.94
CA ILE A 130 -7.51 -3.81 -6.79
C ILE A 130 -8.28 -4.70 -5.82
N VAL A 131 -9.37 -5.31 -6.28
CA VAL A 131 -10.25 -6.13 -5.45
C VAL A 131 -9.50 -7.34 -4.87
N ASP A 132 -8.66 -8.00 -5.67
CA ASP A 132 -7.87 -9.14 -5.21
C ASP A 132 -6.87 -8.74 -4.09
N SER A 133 -6.15 -7.64 -4.27
CA SER A 133 -5.17 -7.15 -3.29
C SER A 133 -5.84 -6.71 -1.99
N LEU A 134 -6.98 -6.01 -2.08
CA LEU A 134 -7.77 -5.60 -0.92
C LEU A 134 -8.32 -6.80 -0.15
N ARG A 135 -8.93 -7.77 -0.84
CA ARG A 135 -9.50 -8.98 -0.22
C ARG A 135 -8.45 -9.85 0.46
N LYS A 136 -7.22 -9.86 -0.05
CA LYS A 136 -6.07 -10.54 0.57
C LYS A 136 -5.46 -9.77 1.74
N GLY A 137 -5.86 -8.52 1.99
CA GLY A 137 -5.26 -7.65 3.00
C GLY A 137 -3.83 -7.23 2.67
N LEU A 138 -3.50 -7.16 1.37
CA LEU A 138 -2.18 -6.74 0.89
C LEU A 138 -2.14 -5.25 0.51
N ALA A 139 -3.27 -4.59 0.60
CA ALA A 139 -3.51 -3.22 0.20
C ALA A 139 -4.64 -2.61 1.04
N MET A 140 -4.75 -1.30 0.91
CA MET A 140 -5.86 -0.49 1.41
C MET A 140 -6.53 0.26 0.26
N ALA A 141 -7.85 0.46 0.35
CA ALA A 141 -8.60 1.30 -0.58
C ALA A 141 -8.09 2.74 -0.47
N TYR A 142 -8.04 3.44 -1.61
CA TYR A 142 -7.38 4.73 -1.66
C TYR A 142 -7.99 5.65 -2.73
N THR A 143 -8.33 6.85 -2.29
CA THR A 143 -8.57 8.04 -3.10
C THR A 143 -7.62 9.15 -2.63
N ILE A 144 -7.14 9.95 -3.58
CA ILE A 144 -6.15 11.02 -3.32
C ILE A 144 -6.76 12.20 -2.53
N ASP A 145 -8.08 12.33 -2.60
CA ASP A 145 -8.85 13.43 -2.04
C ASP A 145 -9.76 12.94 -0.91
N ASP A 146 -10.72 13.79 -0.56
CA ASP A 146 -11.65 13.55 0.52
C ASP A 146 -12.79 12.59 0.16
N THR A 147 -12.93 12.17 -1.10
CA THR A 147 -14.04 11.31 -1.54
C THR A 147 -13.84 9.86 -1.12
N PRO A 148 -14.92 9.09 -0.85
CA PRO A 148 -14.78 7.69 -0.48
C PRO A 148 -14.41 6.83 -1.70
N SER A 149 -13.70 5.73 -1.44
CA SER A 149 -13.43 4.72 -2.46
C SER A 149 -14.72 4.03 -2.93
N PRO A 150 -14.73 3.47 -4.16
CA PRO A 150 -15.85 2.70 -4.67
C PRO A 150 -16.35 1.60 -3.73
N PRO A 151 -17.67 1.36 -3.62
CA PRO A 151 -18.24 0.42 -2.65
C PRO A 151 -17.70 -1.01 -2.77
N GLU A 152 -17.38 -1.48 -3.97
CA GLU A 152 -16.77 -2.79 -4.20
C GLU A 152 -15.39 -2.92 -3.57
N TYR A 153 -14.60 -1.84 -3.53
CA TYR A 153 -13.28 -1.82 -2.90
C TYR A 153 -13.42 -1.83 -1.37
N LEU A 154 -14.38 -1.05 -0.85
CA LEU A 154 -14.68 -1.00 0.57
C LEU A 154 -15.18 -2.34 1.10
N ARG A 155 -16.02 -3.05 0.34
CA ARG A 155 -16.45 -4.42 0.68
C ARG A 155 -15.26 -5.38 0.75
N ALA A 156 -14.38 -5.37 -0.26
CA ALA A 156 -13.19 -6.24 -0.28
C ALA A 156 -12.24 -5.95 0.89
N GLN A 157 -12.01 -4.67 1.20
CA GLN A 157 -11.20 -4.26 2.36
C GLN A 157 -11.84 -4.71 3.68
N ARG A 158 -13.14 -4.48 3.88
CA ARG A 158 -13.84 -4.87 5.11
C ARG A 158 -13.81 -6.39 5.31
N GLU A 159 -13.99 -7.17 4.24
CA GLU A 159 -13.86 -8.64 4.26
C GLU A 159 -12.46 -9.09 4.72
N ALA A 160 -11.41 -8.36 4.35
CA ALA A 160 -10.04 -8.64 4.78
C ALA A 160 -9.79 -8.20 6.23
N GLN A 161 -10.32 -7.05 6.64
CA GLN A 161 -10.21 -6.53 8.00
C GLN A 161 -10.92 -7.43 9.02
N GLU A 162 -12.16 -7.84 8.73
CA GLU A 162 -12.95 -8.74 9.59
C GLU A 162 -12.29 -10.11 9.72
N ALA A 163 -11.76 -10.64 8.62
CA ALA A 163 -11.00 -11.88 8.59
C ALA A 163 -9.54 -11.75 9.06
N ARG A 164 -9.11 -10.54 9.47
CA ARG A 164 -7.74 -10.26 9.95
C ARG A 164 -6.65 -10.74 8.97
N ARG A 165 -6.86 -10.53 7.66
CA ARG A 165 -5.94 -10.94 6.60
C ARG A 165 -4.81 -9.94 6.38
N GLY A 166 -3.62 -10.44 6.05
CA GLY A 166 -2.47 -9.63 5.65
C GLY A 166 -2.13 -8.56 6.66
N MET A 167 -2.02 -7.30 6.22
CA MET A 167 -1.68 -6.14 7.06
C MET A 167 -2.67 -5.90 8.21
N TRP A 168 -3.90 -6.44 8.14
CA TRP A 168 -4.93 -6.25 9.16
C TRP A 168 -4.82 -7.21 10.35
N ALA A 169 -3.90 -8.18 10.32
CA ALA A 169 -3.86 -9.27 11.28
C ALA A 169 -3.66 -8.82 12.75
N HIS A 170 -2.90 -7.75 12.97
CA HIS A 170 -2.58 -7.22 14.32
C HIS A 170 -3.36 -5.93 14.64
N GLY A 171 -4.50 -5.72 13.98
CA GLY A 171 -5.39 -4.59 14.21
C GLY A 171 -5.52 -3.67 13.01
N VAL A 172 -6.54 -2.81 13.09
CA VAL A 172 -6.92 -1.86 12.05
C VAL A 172 -6.86 -0.45 12.66
N PRO A 173 -5.83 0.35 12.36
CA PRO A 173 -5.80 1.76 12.79
C PRO A 173 -6.91 2.54 12.08
N GLU A 174 -7.35 3.69 12.60
CA GLU A 174 -8.32 4.52 11.88
C GLU A 174 -7.68 5.13 10.62
N PHE A 175 -6.39 5.48 10.69
CA PHE A 175 -5.62 5.96 9.56
C PHE A 175 -4.29 5.23 9.41
N ILE A 176 -3.87 5.05 8.17
CA ILE A 176 -2.51 4.63 7.84
C ILE A 176 -1.70 5.85 7.37
N VAL A 177 -0.59 6.14 8.05
CA VAL A 177 0.43 7.09 7.59
C VAL A 177 1.15 6.45 6.40
N THR A 178 0.94 7.00 5.21
CA THR A 178 1.51 6.46 3.96
C THR A 178 2.59 7.32 3.34
N SER A 179 2.69 8.58 3.77
CA SER A 179 3.83 9.42 3.43
C SER A 179 4.16 10.34 4.59
N VAL A 180 5.45 10.49 4.85
CA VAL A 180 5.99 11.44 5.83
C VAL A 180 6.81 12.49 5.09
N HIS A 181 6.52 13.75 5.35
CA HIS A 181 7.16 14.90 4.71
C HIS A 181 7.75 15.81 5.79
N SER A 182 9.07 16.02 5.78
CA SER A 182 9.75 16.89 6.74
C SER A 182 9.83 18.32 6.20
N ALA A 183 9.74 19.33 7.07
CA ALA A 183 9.99 20.73 6.69
C ALA A 183 11.36 20.92 6.02
N ALA A 184 12.36 20.14 6.45
CA ALA A 184 13.72 20.22 5.94
C ALA A 184 13.88 19.75 4.48
N ASP A 185 12.91 19.01 3.93
CA ASP A 185 12.97 18.42 2.58
C ASP A 185 12.42 19.36 1.50
N SER A 186 11.84 20.48 1.90
CA SER A 186 11.05 21.33 1.01
C SER A 186 11.41 22.81 1.13
N THR A 187 11.18 23.54 0.04
CA THR A 187 11.16 25.01 0.04
C THR A 187 9.73 25.57 0.15
N TYR A 188 8.73 24.71 0.36
CA TYR A 188 7.34 25.14 0.53
C TYR A 188 7.07 25.53 1.98
N ASP A 189 6.22 26.53 2.19
CA ASP A 189 5.83 27.02 3.52
C ASP A 189 4.88 26.06 4.26
N HIS A 190 4.37 25.03 3.57
CA HIS A 190 3.42 24.06 4.10
C HIS A 190 3.81 22.65 3.70
N HIS A 191 3.76 21.74 4.66
CA HIS A 191 4.02 20.32 4.48
C HIS A 191 3.08 19.49 5.35
N TYR A 192 2.76 18.31 4.85
CA TYR A 192 1.81 17.42 5.50
C TYR A 192 2.26 15.98 5.40
N ASN A 193 1.96 15.20 6.44
CA ASN A 193 1.97 13.75 6.35
C ASN A 193 0.65 13.28 5.73
N ARG A 194 0.71 12.24 4.90
CA ARG A 194 -0.48 11.67 4.25
C ARG A 194 -1.08 10.58 5.13
N LEU A 195 -2.34 10.76 5.51
CA LEU A 195 -3.15 9.78 6.20
C LEU A 195 -4.18 9.22 5.23
N ILE A 196 -4.37 7.90 5.21
CA ILE A 196 -5.46 7.28 4.46
C ILE A 196 -6.37 6.55 5.43
N SER A 197 -7.67 6.87 5.37
CA SER A 197 -8.71 6.27 6.19
C SER A 197 -8.84 4.78 5.89
N THR A 198 -8.81 3.94 6.92
CA THR A 198 -9.06 2.50 6.76
C THR A 198 -10.55 2.17 6.71
N ARG A 199 -11.43 3.17 6.86
CA ARG A 199 -12.88 2.99 6.79
C ARG A 199 -13.38 3.05 5.36
N ASP A 200 -13.03 4.12 4.65
CA ASP A 200 -13.57 4.45 3.33
C ASP A 200 -12.50 4.87 2.31
N GLY A 201 -11.21 4.84 2.68
CA GLY A 201 -10.09 5.03 1.76
C GLY A 201 -9.79 6.48 1.37
N HIS A 202 -10.50 7.47 1.92
CA HIS A 202 -10.18 8.88 1.67
C HIS A 202 -8.82 9.27 2.27
N THR A 203 -8.24 10.34 1.73
CA THR A 203 -7.00 10.91 2.24
C THR A 203 -7.26 12.12 3.12
N GLU A 204 -6.62 12.16 4.29
CA GLU A 204 -6.47 13.37 5.09
C GLU A 204 -5.03 13.86 5.07
N LYS A 205 -4.89 15.19 5.13
CA LYS A 205 -3.59 15.83 5.32
C LYS A 205 -3.40 16.12 6.79
N TRP A 206 -2.36 15.53 7.37
CA TRP A 206 -1.86 15.96 8.67
C TRP A 206 -0.84 17.07 8.44
N GLU A 207 -1.32 18.32 8.40
CA GLU A 207 -0.49 19.51 8.23
C GLU A 207 0.38 19.75 9.47
N HIS A 208 1.66 20.10 9.28
CA HIS A 208 2.58 20.42 10.37
C HIS A 208 3.72 21.35 9.91
N ASN A 209 4.51 21.84 10.86
CA ASN A 209 5.75 22.61 10.60
C ASN A 209 7.02 21.87 11.05
N ASP A 210 6.89 20.59 11.40
CA ASP A 210 7.99 19.81 12.00
C ASP A 210 9.07 19.40 11.00
N SER A 211 10.32 19.38 11.48
CA SER A 211 11.46 18.72 10.83
C SER A 211 11.71 17.37 11.50
N TYR A 212 11.79 16.31 10.71
CA TYR A 212 12.09 14.96 11.21
C TYR A 212 13.56 14.61 10.98
N ALA A 213 14.20 14.03 12.01
CA ALA A 213 15.53 13.44 11.86
C ALA A 213 15.45 12.14 11.05
N GLU A 214 16.49 11.80 10.27
CA GLU A 214 16.56 10.52 9.55
C GLU A 214 16.30 9.35 10.53
N CYS A 215 15.45 8.41 10.12
CA CYS A 215 14.99 7.26 10.91
C CYS A 215 14.06 7.59 12.09
N ALA A 216 13.53 8.81 12.20
CA ALA A 216 12.47 9.12 13.15
C ALA A 216 11.20 8.30 12.87
N ASN A 217 10.55 7.78 13.90
CA ASN A 217 9.28 7.08 13.78
C ASN A 217 8.13 8.08 13.99
N VAL A 218 7.46 8.46 12.91
CA VAL A 218 6.41 9.48 12.92
C VAL A 218 5.05 8.81 12.99
N CYS A 219 4.26 9.11 14.02
CA CYS A 219 3.02 8.42 14.33
C CYS A 219 1.83 9.36 14.35
N SER A 220 0.71 8.93 13.78
CA SER A 220 -0.56 9.63 13.98
C SER A 220 -1.08 9.41 15.39
N GLU A 221 -1.68 10.45 15.97
CA GLU A 221 -2.59 10.31 17.10
C GLU A 221 -4.03 10.23 16.57
N GLU A 222 -4.77 9.22 16.99
CA GLU A 222 -6.13 8.97 16.52
C GLU A 222 -7.13 9.23 17.64
N VAL A 223 -8.21 9.95 17.32
CA VAL A 223 -9.44 9.94 18.11
C VAL A 223 -10.30 8.81 17.58
N ARG A 224 -10.32 7.68 18.29
CA ARG A 224 -11.03 6.47 17.87
C ARG A 224 -12.43 6.42 18.49
N PRO A 225 -13.50 6.62 17.70
CA PRO A 225 -14.87 6.38 18.15
C PRO A 225 -15.16 4.89 18.30
N ASP A 226 -16.12 4.56 19.16
CA ASP A 226 -16.66 3.20 19.30
C ASP A 226 -17.35 2.76 17.99
N ARG A 227 -16.84 1.68 17.38
CA ARG A 227 -17.32 1.19 16.08
C ARG A 227 -18.75 0.67 16.10
N GLU A 228 -19.20 0.08 17.20
CA GLU A 228 -20.59 -0.39 17.30
C GLU A 228 -21.54 0.79 17.48
N GLN A 229 -21.12 1.82 18.23
CA GLN A 229 -21.91 3.06 18.31
C GLN A 229 -22.00 3.79 16.97
N LEU A 230 -20.94 3.77 16.14
CA LEU A 230 -21.01 4.32 14.79
C LEU A 230 -22.03 3.59 13.91
N LYS A 231 -22.08 2.26 13.95
CA LYS A 231 -23.10 1.47 13.21
C LYS A 231 -24.51 1.80 13.66
N GLU A 232 -24.72 1.89 14.98
CA GLU A 232 -26.03 2.24 15.53
C GLU A 232 -26.43 3.69 15.20
N THR A 233 -25.46 4.60 15.17
CA THR A 233 -25.67 5.99 14.74
C THR A 233 -26.08 6.03 13.27
N ALA A 234 -25.37 5.31 12.39
CA ALA A 234 -25.73 5.18 10.98
C ALA A 234 -27.15 4.62 10.77
N ARG A 235 -27.58 3.65 11.60
CA ARG A 235 -28.96 3.15 11.60
C ARG A 235 -29.97 4.24 11.98
N ARG A 236 -29.71 4.99 13.06
CA ARG A 236 -30.59 6.10 13.48
C ARG A 236 -30.65 7.23 12.45
N MET A 237 -29.57 7.50 11.73
CA MET A 237 -29.57 8.45 10.61
C MET A 237 -30.53 8.03 9.50
N ARG A 238 -30.68 6.71 9.25
CA ARG A 238 -31.64 6.17 8.28
C ARG A 238 -33.09 6.21 8.75
N GLU A 239 -33.29 6.14 10.06
CA GLU A 239 -34.63 6.17 10.68
C GLU A 239 -35.12 7.60 10.91
N ASN A 240 -34.21 8.58 10.91
CA ASN A 240 -34.55 9.99 11.04
C ASN A 240 -35.25 10.49 9.77
N ALA A 241 -36.50 10.97 9.91
CA ALA A 241 -37.34 11.39 8.81
C ALA A 241 -36.76 12.55 7.97
N GLU A 242 -35.94 13.42 8.56
CA GLU A 242 -35.33 14.55 7.85
C GLU A 242 -34.04 14.18 7.13
N LEU A 243 -33.28 13.23 7.69
CA LEU A 243 -32.00 12.79 7.13
C LEU A 243 -32.16 11.68 6.09
N ALA A 244 -33.10 10.75 6.30
CA ALA A 244 -33.25 9.57 5.44
C ALA A 244 -33.36 9.91 3.94
N PRO A 245 -34.13 10.94 3.51
CA PRO A 245 -34.20 11.33 2.10
C PRO A 245 -32.89 11.88 1.54
N LEU A 246 -32.12 12.60 2.37
CA LEU A 246 -30.82 13.18 2.00
C LEU A 246 -29.71 12.13 1.92
N LEU A 247 -29.84 11.09 2.74
CA LEU A 247 -28.82 10.06 2.89
C LEU A 247 -29.08 8.82 2.01
N LYS A 248 -30.15 8.80 1.23
CA LYS A 248 -30.64 7.61 0.51
C LYS A 248 -29.58 6.94 -0.37
N ASP A 249 -28.75 7.72 -1.04
CA ASP A 249 -27.77 7.25 -2.04
C ASP A 249 -26.39 6.91 -1.44
N TRP A 250 -26.19 7.20 -0.15
CA TRP A 250 -24.97 6.85 0.56
C TRP A 250 -25.00 5.40 1.03
N PHE A 251 -23.86 4.77 1.27
CA PHE A 251 -23.80 3.46 1.93
C PHE A 251 -23.64 3.62 3.44
N ASN A 252 -24.00 2.60 4.22
CA ASN A 252 -23.85 2.66 5.69
C ASN A 252 -22.41 2.93 6.13
N ILE A 253 -21.41 2.46 5.38
CA ILE A 253 -20.01 2.76 5.67
C ILE A 253 -19.67 4.25 5.54
N ASN A 254 -20.33 4.97 4.63
CA ASN A 254 -20.18 6.41 4.52
C ASN A 254 -20.86 7.12 5.69
N LEU A 255 -22.04 6.64 6.12
CA LEU A 255 -22.73 7.20 7.29
C LEU A 255 -21.93 6.98 8.58
N GLU A 256 -21.30 5.81 8.72
CA GLU A 256 -20.33 5.54 9.79
C GLU A 256 -19.17 6.56 9.75
N GLU A 257 -18.62 6.88 8.57
CA GLU A 257 -17.56 7.90 8.45
C GLU A 257 -18.07 9.30 8.78
N PHE A 258 -19.28 9.68 8.40
CA PHE A 258 -19.84 11.00 8.75
C PHE A 258 -19.89 11.19 10.27
N ALA A 259 -20.36 10.16 10.99
CA ALA A 259 -20.37 10.16 12.44
C ALA A 259 -18.94 10.13 13.02
N ALA A 260 -18.05 9.31 12.45
CA ALA A 260 -16.66 9.19 12.92
C ALA A 260 -15.89 10.51 12.80
N ARG A 261 -15.96 11.17 11.63
CA ARG A 261 -15.33 12.46 11.38
C ARG A 261 -15.92 13.55 12.29
N TRP A 262 -17.24 13.59 12.46
CA TRP A 262 -17.85 14.53 13.39
C TRP A 262 -17.35 14.35 14.82
N VAL A 263 -17.24 13.10 15.30
CA VAL A 263 -16.68 12.81 16.64
C VAL A 263 -15.21 13.22 16.75
N ARG A 264 -14.43 13.06 15.69
CA ARG A 264 -12.99 13.38 15.63
C ARG A 264 -12.72 14.89 15.62
N SER A 265 -13.42 15.64 14.77
CA SER A 265 -13.07 17.03 14.45
C SER A 265 -14.24 18.01 14.43
N ASN A 266 -15.48 17.56 14.70
CA ASN A 266 -16.69 18.36 14.53
C ASN A 266 -16.79 18.95 13.10
N ASP A 267 -16.39 18.14 12.11
CA ASP A 267 -16.35 18.49 10.69
C ASP A 267 -17.08 17.45 9.83
N PHE A 268 -17.28 17.75 8.55
CA PHE A 268 -17.94 16.90 7.57
C PHE A 268 -17.11 16.70 6.30
N PRO A 269 -17.35 15.63 5.55
CA PRO A 269 -16.78 15.52 4.21
C PRO A 269 -17.16 16.68 3.30
N SER A 270 -16.14 17.20 2.60
CA SER A 270 -16.23 18.38 1.74
C SER A 270 -17.19 18.23 0.56
N TYR A 271 -17.52 17.00 0.19
CA TYR A 271 -18.46 16.68 -0.88
C TYR A 271 -19.94 16.68 -0.42
N LEU A 272 -20.23 16.85 0.87
CA LEU A 272 -21.61 17.02 1.35
C LEU A 272 -22.06 18.46 1.14
N ASP A 273 -23.28 18.66 0.65
CA ASP A 273 -23.86 20.00 0.52
C ASP A 273 -24.14 20.62 1.90
N GLU A 274 -24.14 21.96 1.96
CA GLU A 274 -24.30 22.73 3.20
C GLU A 274 -25.59 22.39 3.97
N ASN A 275 -26.69 22.10 3.26
CA ASN A 275 -27.96 21.75 3.89
C ASN A 275 -27.88 20.37 4.55
N THR A 276 -27.26 19.39 3.89
CA THR A 276 -26.98 18.08 4.49
C THR A 276 -26.07 18.20 5.70
N GLN A 277 -24.97 18.97 5.61
CA GLN A 277 -24.06 19.20 6.73
C GLN A 277 -24.77 19.84 7.94
N LYS A 278 -25.60 20.87 7.71
CA LYS A 278 -26.37 21.54 8.78
C LYS A 278 -27.28 20.57 9.53
N LYS A 279 -28.02 19.73 8.79
CA LYS A 279 -28.94 18.74 9.38
C LYS A 279 -28.20 17.63 10.12
N LEU A 280 -27.10 17.14 9.55
CA LEU A 280 -26.23 16.18 10.24
C LEU A 280 -25.63 16.79 11.51
N GLY A 281 -25.21 18.06 11.49
CA GLY A 281 -24.68 18.76 12.66
C GLY A 281 -25.69 18.87 13.79
N ALA A 282 -26.94 19.23 13.48
CA ALA A 282 -28.01 19.23 14.48
C ALA A 282 -28.25 17.84 15.06
N PHE A 283 -28.36 16.82 14.21
CA PHE A 283 -28.54 15.42 14.62
C PHE A 283 -27.38 14.94 15.52
N PHE A 284 -26.13 15.14 15.12
CA PHE A 284 -24.98 14.70 15.91
C PHE A 284 -24.82 15.47 17.23
N ALA A 285 -25.20 16.76 17.28
CA ALA A 285 -25.26 17.50 18.53
C ALA A 285 -26.28 16.89 19.51
N GLU A 286 -27.45 16.49 19.03
CA GLU A 286 -28.45 15.77 19.85
C GLU A 286 -27.97 14.39 20.29
N GLU A 287 -27.37 13.62 19.39
CA GLU A 287 -26.79 12.30 19.70
C GLU A 287 -25.68 12.42 20.76
N LYS A 288 -24.82 13.45 20.66
CA LYS A 288 -23.78 13.74 21.67
C LYS A 288 -24.39 14.11 23.01
N ALA A 289 -25.37 15.00 23.03
CA ALA A 289 -26.05 15.43 24.27
C ALA A 289 -26.73 14.24 24.98
N ALA A 290 -27.22 13.27 24.20
CA ALA A 290 -27.82 12.06 24.72
C ALA A 290 -26.82 10.93 25.03
N GLY A 291 -25.51 11.14 24.82
CA GLY A 291 -24.47 10.13 25.06
C GLY A 291 -24.47 8.95 24.07
N ARG A 292 -25.15 9.09 22.92
CA ARG A 292 -25.37 8.01 21.93
C ARG A 292 -24.26 7.87 20.88
N LEU A 293 -23.33 8.83 20.80
CA LEU A 293 -22.13 8.71 19.95
C LEU A 293 -21.01 7.89 20.58
N GLY A 294 -21.21 7.40 21.82
CA GLY A 294 -20.21 6.65 22.56
C GLY A 294 -19.07 7.53 23.08
N LYS A 295 -18.04 6.85 23.61
CA LYS A 295 -16.78 7.49 24.02
C LYS A 295 -15.80 7.43 22.84
N ALA A 296 -14.96 8.46 22.74
CA ALA A 296 -13.82 8.44 21.85
C ALA A 296 -12.54 8.33 22.69
N GLU A 297 -11.63 7.47 22.26
CA GLU A 297 -10.35 7.27 22.92
C GLU A 297 -9.24 7.89 22.07
N ARG A 298 -8.31 8.58 22.72
CA ARG A 298 -7.07 8.99 22.06
C ARG A 298 -6.10 7.83 22.12
N VAL A 299 -5.69 7.35 20.96
CA VAL A 299 -4.77 6.22 20.84
C VAL A 299 -3.68 6.55 19.84
N ARG A 300 -2.51 5.92 20.02
CA ARG A 300 -1.49 5.93 18.97
C ARG A 300 -2.00 5.12 17.78
N GLY A 301 -2.03 5.76 16.62
CA GLY A 301 -2.43 5.17 15.35
C GLY A 301 -1.29 4.41 14.68
N SER A 302 -1.25 4.52 13.36
CA SER A 302 -0.13 4.01 12.58
C SER A 302 1.06 4.96 12.60
N CYS A 303 2.24 4.37 12.38
CA CYS A 303 3.49 5.10 12.25
C CYS A 303 4.20 4.74 10.95
N MET A 304 5.05 5.66 10.51
CA MET A 304 5.96 5.47 9.40
C MET A 304 7.35 6.05 9.75
N VAL A 305 8.39 5.29 9.45
CA VAL A 305 9.78 5.75 9.56
C VAL A 305 10.07 6.78 8.49
N TYR A 306 10.55 7.94 8.91
CA TYR A 306 11.02 8.99 8.04
C TYR A 306 12.42 8.70 7.49
N ALA A 307 12.57 8.84 6.18
CA ALA A 307 13.86 8.93 5.50
C ALA A 307 13.71 9.85 4.28
N ASP A 308 14.71 10.72 4.06
CA ASP A 308 14.81 11.57 2.88
C ASP A 308 14.68 10.70 1.62
N PHE A 309 13.97 11.21 0.61
CA PHE A 309 13.71 10.47 -0.63
C PHE A 309 14.98 9.90 -1.29
N LYS A 310 16.10 10.64 -1.28
CA LYS A 310 17.42 10.23 -1.81
C LYS A 310 18.04 9.08 -1.03
N ARG A 311 17.57 8.86 0.20
CA ARG A 311 18.03 7.84 1.15
C ARG A 311 17.06 6.68 1.30
N ARG A 312 16.02 6.56 0.45
CA ARG A 312 15.06 5.43 0.51
C ARG A 312 15.52 4.19 -0.24
N TYR A 313 16.36 4.35 -1.26
CA TYR A 313 16.68 3.29 -2.21
C TYR A 313 18.19 3.11 -2.41
N GLY A 314 18.59 1.95 -2.91
CA GLY A 314 19.97 1.67 -3.32
C GLY A 314 20.92 1.41 -2.15
N ARG A 315 22.22 1.45 -2.45
CA ARG A 315 23.29 1.14 -1.48
C ARG A 315 23.41 2.19 -0.37
N ASP A 316 23.00 3.41 -0.65
CA ASP A 316 23.07 4.54 0.27
C ASP A 316 21.76 4.74 1.05
N ALA A 317 20.85 3.76 1.01
CA ALA A 317 19.61 3.84 1.77
C ALA A 317 19.87 3.96 3.28
N ALA A 318 18.99 4.66 4.00
CA ALA A 318 19.10 4.90 5.43
C ALA A 318 19.17 3.59 6.23
N SER A 319 19.98 3.58 7.29
CA SER A 319 20.27 2.38 8.10
C SER A 319 19.01 1.68 8.62
N CYS A 320 18.00 2.46 9.03
CA CYS A 320 16.71 1.95 9.51
C CYS A 320 15.89 1.19 8.47
N LEU A 321 16.10 1.43 7.18
CA LEU A 321 15.38 0.75 6.10
C LEU A 321 15.94 -0.65 5.83
N HIS A 322 17.18 -0.90 6.24
CA HIS A 322 17.89 -2.18 6.07
C HIS A 322 17.54 -3.22 7.13
N SER A 323 16.36 -3.12 7.75
CA SER A 323 15.88 -4.02 8.80
C SER A 323 16.31 -5.47 8.58
N LYS A 324 17.19 -5.94 9.46
CA LYS A 324 17.61 -7.34 9.57
C LYS A 324 16.39 -8.17 9.98
N GLU A 325 16.36 -9.44 9.56
CA GLU A 325 15.39 -10.43 10.06
C GLU A 325 15.21 -10.29 11.59
N PRO A 326 14.01 -10.55 12.14
CA PRO A 326 13.87 -10.69 13.59
C PRO A 326 14.91 -11.70 14.09
N PRO A 327 15.55 -11.47 15.26
CA PRO A 327 16.37 -12.50 15.87
C PRO A 327 15.53 -13.78 16.02
N LYS A 328 16.07 -14.89 15.52
CA LYS A 328 15.44 -16.22 15.57
C LYS A 328 15.14 -16.67 16.99
#